data_AF-A0A1D2VJ33-F1
#
_entry.id   AF-A0A1D2VJ33-F1
#
_cell.length_a   1.000
_cell.length_b   1.000
_cell.length_c   1.000
_cell.angle_alpha   90.00
_cell.angle_beta   90.00
_cell.angle_gamma   90.00
#
_symmetry.space_group_name_H-M   'P 1'
#
loop_
_entity.id
_entity.type
_entity.pdbx_description
1 polymer ?
#
loop_
_entity_poly.entity_id
_entity_poly.type
_entity_poly.pdbx_seq_one_letter_code
_entity_poly.pdbx_strand_id
1 'polypeptide(L)'
;FFKRFKEGGNNLGLWAYPIPSTNIYNVCKEKSGLSVWDEKGVWRCLFPKAIIPETEFAVSKEDVLSNTYDNNKYKFFQDYTKYLDWRLHMAEVDKQEREKRRLEAQTKFKEFYGLDKNSNSSIEKTDINKINESGKKVVGSSSSFSSTTKEDGSIENFTKIEKWFEDGTSEIKETRKVIPNDGSEPQIFENTKKLPSKNSHSWFWNS
;
A
#
# COMPACT_ATOMS: atom_id res chain seq x y z
N PHE A 1 14.56 1.21 18.71
CA PHE A 1 13.24 0.92 19.30
C PHE A 1 13.02 -0.58 19.36
N PHE A 2 13.18 -1.21 20.52
CA PHE A 2 12.86 -2.64 20.70
C PHE A 2 11.34 -2.80 20.73
N LYS A 3 10.78 -3.58 19.79
CA LYS A 3 9.36 -3.94 19.83
C LYS A 3 9.10 -4.65 21.17
N ARG A 4 8.08 -4.21 21.91
CA ARG A 4 7.70 -4.86 23.18
C ARG A 4 7.24 -6.29 22.88
N PHE A 5 7.82 -7.24 23.60
CA PHE A 5 7.33 -8.61 23.63
C PHE A 5 5.90 -8.61 24.16
N LYS A 6 5.02 -9.32 23.46
CA LYS A 6 3.64 -9.51 23.87
C LYS A 6 3.34 -10.99 23.87
N GLU A 7 2.67 -11.44 24.90
CA GLU A 7 2.27 -12.83 25.04
C GLU A 7 0.89 -12.90 25.69
N GLY A 8 0.18 -14.00 25.44
CA GLY A 8 -1.15 -14.24 25.98
C GLY A 8 -1.66 -15.61 25.56
N GLY A 9 -2.83 -15.98 26.06
CA GLY A 9 -3.43 -17.26 25.73
C GLY A 9 -4.75 -17.48 26.44
N ASN A 10 -5.47 -18.47 25.96
CA ASN A 10 -6.72 -18.95 26.52
C ASN A 10 -6.73 -20.49 26.49
N ASN A 11 -7.89 -21.10 26.73
CA ASN A 11 -8.05 -22.56 26.72
C ASN A 11 -7.96 -23.16 25.31
N LEU A 12 -7.94 -22.35 24.25
CA LEU A 12 -7.86 -22.79 22.85
C LEU A 12 -6.43 -22.81 22.33
N GLY A 13 -5.57 -21.96 22.89
CA GLY A 13 -4.19 -21.86 22.46
C GLY A 13 -3.44 -20.71 23.13
N LEU A 14 -2.13 -20.68 22.88
CA LEU A 14 -1.24 -19.62 23.35
C LEU A 14 -0.71 -18.82 22.15
N TRP A 15 -0.29 -17.59 22.39
CA TRP A 15 0.33 -16.78 21.36
C TRP A 15 1.41 -15.87 21.95
N ALA A 16 2.39 -15.53 21.12
CA ALA A 16 3.44 -14.60 21.48
C ALA A 16 3.98 -13.86 20.24
N TYR A 17 4.45 -12.64 20.43
CA TYR A 17 5.08 -11.84 19.38
C TYR A 17 6.32 -11.12 19.91
N PRO A 18 7.45 -11.15 19.18
CA PRO A 18 7.70 -11.96 17.97
C PRO A 18 8.09 -13.42 18.28
N ILE A 19 8.58 -13.69 19.49
CA ILE A 19 9.00 -15.02 19.95
C ILE A 19 8.41 -15.30 21.34
N PRO A 20 8.10 -16.57 21.66
CA PRO A 20 7.59 -16.94 22.98
C PRO A 20 8.67 -16.84 24.06
N SER A 21 8.25 -16.54 25.28
CA SER A 21 9.07 -16.78 26.47
C SER A 21 9.25 -18.29 26.68
N THR A 22 10.32 -18.66 27.39
CA THR A 22 10.59 -20.06 27.74
C THR A 22 9.46 -20.69 28.55
N ASN A 23 8.82 -19.90 29.41
CA ASN A 23 7.71 -20.34 30.26
C ASN A 23 6.49 -20.73 29.42
N ILE A 24 6.04 -19.85 28.51
CA ILE A 24 4.90 -20.13 27.64
C ILE A 24 5.20 -21.27 26.66
N TYR A 25 6.42 -21.32 26.15
CA TYR A 25 6.85 -22.43 25.31
C TYR A 25 6.82 -23.77 26.05
N ASN A 26 7.21 -23.79 27.33
CA ASN A 26 7.11 -24.99 28.16
C ASN A 26 5.64 -25.40 28.38
N VAL A 27 4.74 -24.46 28.69
CA VAL A 27 3.30 -24.75 28.81
C VAL A 27 2.73 -25.32 27.51
N CYS A 28 3.18 -24.81 26.36
CA CYS A 28 2.79 -25.36 25.06
C CYS A 28 3.19 -26.83 24.91
N LYS A 29 4.41 -27.18 25.32
CA LYS A 29 4.92 -28.56 25.29
C LYS A 29 4.16 -29.47 26.23
N GLU A 30 3.89 -29.02 27.46
CA GLU A 30 3.14 -29.78 28.46
C GLU A 30 1.74 -30.14 27.97
N LYS A 31 1.07 -29.20 27.28
CA LYS A 31 -0.25 -29.43 26.66
C LYS A 31 -0.21 -30.18 25.33
N SER A 32 0.95 -30.74 24.95
CA SER A 32 1.16 -31.43 23.67
C SER A 32 0.81 -30.59 22.44
N GLY A 33 0.90 -29.26 22.58
CA GLY A 33 0.56 -28.28 21.55
C GLY A 33 1.58 -28.22 20.43
N LEU A 34 1.14 -27.72 19.28
CA LEU A 34 1.98 -27.50 18.10
C LEU A 34 2.44 -26.04 18.05
N SER A 35 3.75 -25.86 18.03
CA SER A 35 4.40 -24.56 17.84
C SER A 35 4.42 -24.20 16.36
N VAL A 36 3.76 -23.11 15.99
CA VAL A 36 3.75 -22.60 14.61
C VAL A 36 3.88 -21.08 14.60
N TRP A 37 4.28 -20.50 13.48
CA TRP A 37 4.24 -19.07 13.20
C TRP A 37 3.15 -18.78 12.18
N ASP A 38 2.39 -17.71 12.38
CA ASP A 38 1.45 -17.23 11.37
C ASP A 38 2.12 -16.26 10.38
N GLU A 39 1.41 -15.94 9.30
CA GLU A 39 1.81 -14.94 8.30
C GLU A 39 2.14 -13.55 8.88
N LYS A 40 1.59 -13.22 10.06
CA LYS A 40 1.85 -11.96 10.77
C LYS A 40 3.13 -12.03 11.61
N GLY A 41 3.79 -13.19 11.66
CA GLY A 41 4.97 -13.44 12.47
C GLY A 41 4.68 -13.58 13.96
N VAL A 42 3.43 -13.89 14.32
CA VAL A 42 3.03 -14.22 15.68
C VAL A 42 3.23 -15.73 15.85
N TRP A 43 3.95 -16.09 16.91
CA TRP A 43 4.04 -17.47 17.34
C TRP A 43 2.70 -17.90 17.95
N ARG A 44 2.22 -19.08 17.57
CA ARG A 44 1.00 -19.71 18.07
C ARG A 44 1.34 -21.09 18.61
N CYS A 45 0.79 -21.40 19.77
CA CYS A 45 0.68 -22.76 20.26
C CYS A 45 -0.74 -23.24 20.00
N LEU A 46 -0.90 -24.16 19.06
CA LEU A 46 -2.19 -24.78 18.74
C LEU A 46 -2.38 -26.01 19.60
N PHE A 47 -3.46 -26.06 20.37
CA PHE A 47 -3.77 -27.22 21.19
C PHE A 47 -4.40 -28.34 20.36
N PRO A 48 -4.27 -29.61 20.82
CA PRO A 48 -4.97 -30.73 20.19
C PRO A 48 -6.49 -30.64 20.39
N LYS A 49 -7.26 -31.19 19.46
CA LYS A 49 -8.74 -31.24 19.52
C LYS A 49 -9.28 -31.82 20.83
N ALA A 50 -8.56 -32.73 21.47
CA ALA A 50 -8.96 -33.34 22.74
C ALA A 50 -9.10 -32.33 23.90
N ILE A 51 -8.41 -31.19 23.84
CA ILE A 51 -8.42 -30.15 24.88
C ILE A 51 -9.39 -29.01 24.54
N ILE A 52 -9.67 -28.82 23.24
CA ILE A 52 -10.49 -27.73 22.73
C ILE A 52 -11.96 -28.15 22.81
N PRO A 53 -12.85 -27.33 23.40
CA PRO A 53 -14.28 -27.64 23.39
C PRO A 53 -14.83 -27.60 21.95
N GLU A 54 -15.62 -28.60 21.57
CA GLU A 54 -16.21 -28.75 20.22
C GLU A 54 -17.09 -27.56 19.79
N THR A 55 -17.50 -26.73 20.75
CA THR A 55 -18.32 -25.54 20.53
C THR A 55 -17.56 -24.36 19.92
N GLU A 56 -16.23 -24.40 19.88
CA GLU A 56 -15.40 -23.28 19.43
C GLU A 56 -14.69 -23.59 18.10
N PHE A 57 -14.89 -22.71 17.10
CA PHE A 57 -14.19 -22.76 15.81
C PHE A 57 -12.74 -22.29 15.96
N ALA A 58 -11.89 -23.14 16.57
CA ALA A 58 -10.46 -22.91 16.69
C ALA A 58 -9.68 -23.86 15.79
N VAL A 59 -8.60 -23.36 15.17
CA VAL A 59 -7.67 -24.20 14.41
C VAL A 59 -6.88 -25.05 15.40
N SER A 60 -7.04 -26.36 15.31
CA SER A 60 -6.33 -27.30 16.18
C SER A 60 -4.97 -27.69 15.62
N LYS A 61 -4.16 -28.34 16.45
CA LYS A 61 -2.91 -28.99 16.03
C LYS A 61 -3.13 -29.96 14.86
N GLU A 62 -4.15 -30.79 14.95
CA GLU A 62 -4.41 -31.84 13.97
C GLU A 62 -4.73 -31.23 12.61
N ASP A 63 -5.54 -30.16 12.58
CA ASP A 63 -5.93 -29.51 11.32
C ASP A 63 -4.74 -28.98 10.54
N VAL A 64 -3.73 -28.43 11.23
CA VAL A 64 -2.51 -27.92 10.60
C VAL A 64 -1.61 -29.05 10.11
N LEU A 65 -1.55 -30.17 10.82
CA LEU A 65 -0.75 -31.33 10.40
C LEU A 65 -1.38 -32.06 9.21
N SER A 66 -2.71 -32.18 9.17
CA SER A 66 -3.43 -32.79 8.05
C SER A 66 -3.63 -31.86 6.85
N ASN A 67 -3.22 -30.59 6.94
CA ASN A 67 -3.46 -29.55 5.92
C ASN A 67 -4.95 -29.43 5.53
N THR A 68 -5.87 -29.77 6.44
CA THR A 68 -7.32 -29.73 6.20
C THR A 68 -7.94 -28.38 6.54
N TYR A 69 -7.13 -27.40 6.93
CA TYR A 69 -7.57 -26.04 7.21
C TYR A 69 -7.52 -25.16 5.96
N ASP A 70 -8.25 -24.05 5.97
CA ASP A 70 -8.25 -23.08 4.88
C ASP A 70 -6.89 -22.37 4.76
N ASN A 71 -5.99 -22.94 3.95
CA ASN A 71 -4.69 -22.35 3.61
C ASN A 71 -4.81 -20.97 2.94
N ASN A 72 -5.98 -20.67 2.37
CA ASN A 72 -6.28 -19.38 1.76
C ASN A 72 -6.57 -18.30 2.81
N LYS A 73 -7.07 -18.69 3.99
CA LYS A 73 -7.48 -17.76 5.06
C LYS A 73 -6.38 -17.56 6.09
N TYR A 74 -5.65 -18.61 6.41
CA TYR A 74 -4.56 -18.59 7.37
C TYR A 74 -3.38 -19.39 6.83
N LYS A 75 -2.15 -18.90 7.04
CA LYS A 75 -0.93 -19.66 6.74
C LYS A 75 -0.12 -19.86 8.01
N PHE A 76 0.18 -21.13 8.30
CA PHE A 76 1.00 -21.50 9.44
C PHE A 76 2.32 -22.14 8.98
N PHE A 77 3.39 -21.82 9.69
CA PHE A 77 4.74 -22.30 9.44
C PHE A 77 5.23 -23.03 10.70
N GLN A 78 5.53 -24.32 10.60
CA GLN A 78 6.06 -25.08 11.73
C GLN A 78 7.49 -24.66 12.08
N ASP A 79 8.28 -24.29 11.07
CA ASP A 79 9.65 -23.83 11.23
C ASP A 79 9.73 -22.32 11.05
N TYR A 80 10.42 -21.64 11.98
CA TYR A 80 10.64 -20.19 11.88
C TYR A 80 11.43 -19.81 10.63
N THR A 81 12.39 -20.65 10.22
CA THR A 81 13.16 -20.44 8.99
C THR A 81 12.27 -20.38 7.76
N LYS A 82 11.30 -21.31 7.64
CA LYS A 82 10.33 -21.32 6.53
C LYS A 82 9.47 -20.05 6.51
N TYR A 83 9.07 -19.56 7.69
CA TYR A 83 8.40 -18.27 7.81
C TYR A 83 9.28 -17.11 7.30
N LEU A 84 10.57 -17.10 7.65
CA LEU A 84 11.49 -16.06 7.20
C LEU A 84 11.72 -16.10 5.68
N ASP A 85 11.91 -17.29 5.11
CA ASP A 85 12.07 -17.47 3.66
C ASP A 85 10.84 -16.98 2.91
N TRP A 86 9.65 -17.35 3.38
CA TRP A 86 8.39 -16.85 2.84
C TRP A 86 8.28 -15.32 2.94
N ARG A 87 8.64 -14.74 4.08
CA ARG A 87 8.58 -13.28 4.29
C ARG A 87 9.54 -12.54 3.37
N LEU A 88 10.74 -13.07 3.13
CA LEU A 88 11.69 -12.52 2.17
C LEU A 88 11.14 -12.56 0.75
N HIS A 89 10.54 -13.69 0.36
CA HIS A 89 9.91 -13.82 -0.95
C HIS A 89 8.75 -12.83 -1.14
N MET A 90 7.86 -12.68 -0.15
CA MET A 90 6.77 -11.71 -0.23
C MET A 90 7.27 -10.27 -0.28
N ALA A 91 8.33 -9.93 0.45
CA ALA A 91 8.92 -8.60 0.38
C ALA A 91 9.47 -8.25 -1.01
N GLU A 92 10.02 -9.24 -1.73
CA GLU A 92 10.46 -9.09 -3.11
C GLU A 92 9.27 -8.93 -4.07
N VAL A 93 8.20 -9.72 -3.90
CA VAL A 93 6.96 -9.57 -4.67
C VAL A 93 6.35 -8.17 -4.47
N ASP A 94 6.25 -7.69 -3.24
CA ASP A 94 5.76 -6.35 -2.91
C ASP A 94 6.63 -5.24 -3.51
N LYS A 95 7.94 -5.46 -3.62
CA LYS A 95 8.86 -4.52 -4.26
C LYS A 95 8.61 -4.47 -5.76
N GLN A 96 8.53 -5.62 -6.42
CA GLN A 96 8.26 -5.71 -7.86
C GLN A 96 6.90 -5.09 -8.22
N GLU A 97 5.88 -5.35 -7.41
CA GLU A 97 4.56 -4.75 -7.64
C GLU A 97 4.59 -3.23 -7.48
N ARG A 98 5.28 -2.70 -6.46
CA ARG A 98 5.47 -1.25 -6.29
C ARG A 98 6.22 -0.62 -7.46
N GLU A 99 7.26 -1.28 -7.97
CA GLU A 99 8.00 -0.81 -9.14
C GLU A 99 7.13 -0.80 -10.40
N LYS A 100 6.34 -1.87 -10.62
CA LYS A 100 5.37 -1.94 -11.72
C LYS A 100 4.33 -0.82 -11.63
N ARG A 101 3.71 -0.63 -10.47
CA ARG A 101 2.76 0.48 -10.24
C ARG A 101 3.40 1.85 -10.48
N ARG A 102 4.67 2.03 -10.08
CA ARG A 102 5.42 3.27 -10.33
C ARG A 102 5.67 3.50 -11.82
N LEU A 103 6.05 2.45 -12.56
CA LEU A 103 6.25 2.52 -14.01
C LEU A 103 4.94 2.83 -14.72
N GLU A 104 3.85 2.15 -14.39
CA GLU A 104 2.52 2.42 -14.94
C GLU A 104 2.03 3.84 -14.62
N ALA A 105 2.30 4.36 -13.42
CA ALA A 105 2.00 5.74 -13.07
C ALA A 105 2.84 6.72 -13.91
N GLN A 106 4.12 6.41 -14.16
CA GLN A 106 4.98 7.23 -15.03
C GLN A 106 4.55 7.18 -16.49
N THR A 107 4.12 6.03 -17.03
CA THR A 107 3.63 5.93 -18.41
C THR A 107 2.31 6.69 -18.56
N LYS A 108 1.35 6.47 -17.66
CA LYS A 108 0.08 7.23 -17.63
C LYS A 108 0.31 8.73 -17.51
N PHE A 109 1.28 9.15 -16.70
CA PHE A 109 1.67 10.55 -16.61
C PHE A 109 2.22 11.07 -17.95
N LYS A 110 3.16 10.36 -18.59
CA LYS A 110 3.71 10.78 -19.89
C LYS A 110 2.65 10.87 -20.98
N GLU A 111 1.74 9.89 -21.04
CA GLU A 111 0.59 9.87 -21.96
C GLU A 111 -0.35 11.06 -21.70
N PHE A 112 -0.69 11.34 -20.44
CA PHE A 112 -1.58 12.45 -20.08
C PHE A 112 -1.01 13.82 -20.43
N TYR A 113 0.32 14.00 -20.35
CA TYR A 113 0.99 15.27 -20.68
C TYR A 113 1.52 15.34 -22.11
N GLY A 114 1.16 14.41 -22.99
CA GLY A 114 1.52 14.46 -24.43
C GLY A 114 3.04 14.50 -24.70
N LEU A 115 3.83 13.79 -23.90
CA LEU A 115 5.28 13.67 -24.12
C LEU A 115 5.60 12.58 -25.14
N ASP A 116 5.34 12.87 -26.42
CA ASP A 116 5.66 11.92 -27.48
C ASP A 116 7.15 11.81 -27.76
N LYS A 117 7.57 10.55 -27.97
CA LYS A 117 8.92 10.08 -28.29
C LYS A 117 9.32 10.40 -29.74
N ASN A 118 9.39 11.67 -30.09
CA ASN A 118 10.17 12.09 -31.27
C ASN A 118 11.22 13.13 -30.88
N SER A 119 12.15 12.71 -30.02
CA SER A 119 13.52 13.16 -30.15
C SER A 119 14.44 11.99 -29.85
N ASN A 120 15.20 11.56 -30.85
CA ASN A 120 16.50 10.97 -30.60
C ASN A 120 17.34 12.07 -29.94
N SER A 121 17.24 12.22 -28.63
CA SER A 121 18.23 12.93 -27.85
C SER A 121 18.82 11.94 -26.86
N SER A 122 20.08 11.64 -27.14
CA SER A 122 21.08 11.21 -26.16
C SER A 122 20.78 11.80 -24.79
N ILE A 123 20.98 10.97 -23.77
CA ILE A 123 21.00 11.35 -22.37
C ILE A 123 22.08 12.42 -22.18
N GLU A 124 21.71 13.67 -22.39
CA GLU A 124 22.37 14.84 -21.83
C GLU A 124 21.43 15.46 -20.82
N LYS A 125 21.98 15.72 -19.64
CA LYS A 125 21.36 16.48 -18.57
C LYS A 125 21.15 17.91 -19.08
N THR A 126 20.03 18.18 -19.75
CA THR A 126 19.68 19.55 -20.14
C THR A 126 18.21 19.80 -19.87
N ASP A 127 18.02 20.59 -18.83
CA ASP A 127 17.06 21.66 -18.71
C ASP A 127 15.57 21.37 -18.92
N ILE A 128 14.91 21.40 -17.77
CA ILE A 128 13.49 21.62 -17.53
C ILE A 128 13.12 22.99 -18.13
N ASN A 129 12.99 23.06 -19.45
CA ASN A 129 12.36 24.16 -20.17
C ASN A 129 11.19 23.61 -20.99
N LYS A 130 10.21 23.04 -20.30
CA LYS A 130 8.87 22.91 -20.87
C LYS A 130 8.17 24.25 -20.76
N ILE A 131 8.23 24.98 -21.87
CA ILE A 131 7.41 26.16 -22.11
C ILE A 131 5.99 25.63 -22.35
N ASN A 132 5.05 25.97 -21.46
CA ASN A 132 3.62 25.69 -21.71
C ASN A 132 3.12 26.55 -22.89
N GLU A 133 1.96 26.24 -23.47
CA GLU A 133 1.31 26.97 -24.59
C GLU A 133 1.13 28.49 -24.37
N SER A 134 1.37 28.99 -23.15
CA SER A 134 1.37 30.40 -22.76
C SER A 134 2.75 31.07 -22.74
N GLY A 135 3.83 30.39 -23.16
CA GLY A 135 5.19 30.91 -23.16
C GLY A 135 5.88 30.90 -21.79
N LYS A 136 5.27 30.32 -20.76
CA LYS A 136 5.75 30.41 -19.36
C LYS A 136 6.50 29.16 -18.91
N LYS A 137 7.64 29.37 -18.26
CA LYS A 137 8.48 28.32 -17.67
C LYS A 137 7.86 27.81 -16.36
N VAL A 138 7.69 26.49 -16.27
CA VAL A 138 7.17 25.81 -15.07
C VAL A 138 8.32 25.55 -14.08
N VAL A 139 8.22 26.07 -12.86
CA VAL A 139 9.23 25.93 -11.79
C VAL A 139 8.90 24.82 -10.80
N GLY A 140 7.65 24.35 -10.75
CA GLY A 140 7.24 23.25 -9.91
C GLY A 140 5.86 22.70 -10.28
N SER A 141 5.61 21.46 -9.87
CA SER A 141 4.30 20.82 -10.04
C SER A 141 3.98 19.87 -8.89
N SER A 142 2.72 19.85 -8.45
CA SER A 142 2.18 18.91 -7.48
C SER A 142 0.96 18.19 -8.08
N SER A 143 0.82 16.91 -7.79
CA SER A 143 -0.34 16.11 -8.22
C SER A 143 -0.88 15.30 -7.06
N SER A 144 -2.17 15.42 -6.79
CA SER A 144 -2.90 14.59 -5.83
C SER A 144 -3.99 13.80 -6.54
N PHE A 145 -4.06 12.51 -6.23
CA PHE A 145 -5.05 11.57 -6.75
C PHE A 145 -5.82 10.95 -5.59
N SER A 146 -7.15 10.93 -5.69
CA SER A 146 -8.02 10.24 -4.75
C SER A 146 -9.13 9.50 -5.50
N SER A 147 -9.39 8.26 -5.10
CA SER A 147 -10.46 7.44 -5.65
C SER A 147 -11.43 7.08 -4.53
N THR A 148 -12.72 7.33 -4.73
CA THR A 148 -13.78 7.03 -3.75
C THR A 148 -14.90 6.26 -4.44
N THR A 149 -15.36 5.18 -3.80
CA THR A 149 -16.51 4.42 -4.26
C THR A 149 -17.77 4.97 -3.60
N LYS A 150 -18.77 5.31 -4.41
CA LYS A 150 -20.07 5.80 -3.94
C LYS A 150 -20.98 4.65 -3.54
N GLU A 151 -22.02 4.96 -2.76
CA GLU A 151 -23.02 3.98 -2.30
C GLU A 151 -23.81 3.33 -3.45
N ASP A 152 -23.83 3.97 -4.63
CA ASP A 152 -24.42 3.46 -5.88
C ASP A 152 -23.51 2.48 -6.65
N GLY A 153 -22.30 2.19 -6.14
CA GLY A 153 -21.30 1.34 -6.78
C GLY A 153 -20.47 2.03 -7.87
N SER A 154 -20.69 3.32 -8.14
CA SER A 154 -19.86 4.09 -9.07
C SER A 154 -18.51 4.48 -8.44
N ILE A 155 -17.48 4.57 -9.27
CA ILE A 155 -16.12 4.96 -8.84
C ILE A 155 -15.88 6.40 -9.28
N GLU A 156 -15.60 7.27 -8.31
CA GLU A 156 -15.17 8.64 -8.57
C GLU A 156 -13.66 8.77 -8.41
N ASN A 157 -12.99 9.12 -9.51
CA ASN A 157 -11.58 9.46 -9.51
C ASN A 157 -11.42 10.98 -9.57
N PHE A 158 -10.78 11.55 -8.56
CA PHE A 158 -10.46 12.97 -8.48
C PHE A 158 -8.95 13.15 -8.62
N THR A 159 -8.55 13.94 -9.61
CA THR A 159 -7.16 14.31 -9.87
C THR A 159 -7.03 15.81 -9.80
N LYS A 160 -6.15 16.31 -8.95
CA LYS A 160 -5.82 17.74 -8.86
C LYS A 160 -4.34 17.92 -9.17
N ILE A 161 -4.07 18.78 -10.15
CA ILE A 161 -2.72 19.13 -10.61
C ILE A 161 -2.53 20.62 -10.36
N GLU A 162 -1.51 20.96 -9.59
CA GLU A 162 -1.08 22.34 -9.37
C GLU A 162 0.26 22.56 -10.07
N LYS A 163 0.36 23.61 -10.88
CA LYS A 163 1.59 24.03 -11.55
C LYS A 163 1.95 25.43 -11.09
N TRP A 164 3.23 25.66 -10.82
CA TRP A 164 3.79 26.97 -10.50
C TRP A 164 4.71 27.44 -11.61
N PHE A 165 4.62 28.71 -11.97
CA PHE A 165 5.38 29.34 -13.05
C PHE A 165 6.42 30.32 -12.50
N GLU A 166 7.46 30.57 -13.28
CA GLU A 166 8.55 31.50 -12.94
C GLU A 166 8.06 32.95 -12.73
N ASP A 167 6.96 33.34 -13.38
CA ASP A 167 6.33 34.66 -13.24
C ASP A 167 5.51 34.81 -11.93
N GLY A 168 5.53 33.80 -11.07
CA GLY A 168 4.78 33.75 -9.82
C GLY A 168 3.30 33.42 -9.99
N THR A 169 2.85 33.12 -11.21
CA THR A 169 1.47 32.62 -11.44
C THR A 169 1.37 31.14 -11.11
N SER A 170 0.16 30.66 -10.83
CA SER A 170 -0.10 29.24 -10.65
C SER A 170 -1.37 28.80 -11.38
N GLU A 171 -1.36 27.58 -11.90
CA GLU A 171 -2.48 26.96 -12.59
C GLU A 171 -2.92 25.72 -11.84
N ILE A 172 -4.20 25.64 -11.54
CA ILE A 172 -4.82 24.48 -10.89
C ILE A 172 -5.76 23.84 -11.89
N LYS A 173 -5.47 22.60 -12.29
CA LYS A 173 -6.34 21.75 -13.10
C LYS A 173 -6.96 20.66 -12.23
N GLU A 174 -8.27 20.66 -12.14
CA GLU A 174 -9.07 19.66 -11.43
C GLU A 174 -9.80 18.80 -12.46
N THR A 175 -9.55 17.50 -12.46
CA THR A 175 -10.24 16.52 -13.31
C THR A 175 -11.00 15.55 -12.42
N ARG A 176 -12.33 15.50 -12.58
CA ARG A 176 -13.21 14.51 -11.94
C ARG A 176 -13.69 13.54 -13.01
N LYS A 177 -13.38 12.26 -12.84
CA LYS A 177 -13.85 11.17 -13.72
C LYS A 177 -14.81 10.27 -12.94
N VAL A 178 -16.06 10.20 -13.36
CA VAL A 178 -17.08 9.33 -12.77
C VAL A 178 -17.25 8.12 -13.68
N ILE A 179 -16.96 6.92 -13.16
CA ILE A 179 -17.14 5.65 -13.86
C ILE A 179 -18.42 5.01 -13.32
N PRO A 180 -19.52 4.98 -14.10
CA PRO A 180 -20.77 4.36 -13.69
C PRO A 180 -20.66 2.81 -13.66
N ASN A 181 -21.38 2.18 -12.74
CA ASN A 181 -21.42 0.71 -12.59
C ASN A 181 -22.11 0.00 -13.78
N ASP A 182 -22.90 0.75 -14.56
CA ASP A 182 -23.71 0.26 -15.68
C ASP A 182 -22.90 0.05 -16.99
N GLY A 183 -21.57 0.18 -16.92
CA GLY A 183 -20.66 0.00 -18.08
C GLY A 183 -20.71 1.12 -19.12
N SER A 184 -21.46 2.20 -18.87
CA SER A 184 -21.53 3.37 -19.74
C SER A 184 -20.24 4.21 -19.70
N GLU A 185 -20.05 5.05 -20.73
CA GLU A 185 -18.83 5.83 -20.89
C GLU A 185 -18.60 6.78 -19.70
N PRO A 186 -17.35 6.87 -19.20
CA PRO A 186 -17.05 7.66 -18.02
C PRO A 186 -17.20 9.16 -18.29
N GLN A 187 -17.95 9.84 -17.44
CA GLN A 187 -18.11 11.29 -17.53
C GLN A 187 -16.87 11.99 -16.95
N ILE A 188 -16.26 12.87 -17.74
CA ILE A 188 -15.06 13.63 -17.37
C ILE A 188 -15.45 15.10 -17.21
N PHE A 189 -15.23 15.65 -16.03
CA PHE A 189 -15.38 17.07 -15.73
C PHE A 189 -14.00 17.67 -15.53
N GLU A 190 -13.64 18.66 -16.34
CA GLU A 190 -12.40 19.41 -16.20
C GLU A 190 -12.68 20.85 -15.78
N ASN A 191 -11.97 21.33 -14.75
CA ASN A 191 -11.97 22.72 -14.34
C ASN A 191 -10.53 23.23 -14.27
N THR A 192 -10.26 24.37 -14.93
CA THR A 192 -8.95 25.01 -14.93
C THR A 192 -9.07 26.39 -14.32
N LYS A 193 -8.42 26.62 -13.19
CA LYS A 193 -8.33 27.93 -12.53
C LYS A 193 -6.93 28.50 -12.67
N LYS A 194 -6.83 29.70 -13.26
CA LYS A 194 -5.59 30.49 -13.31
C LYS A 194 -5.59 31.47 -12.14
N LEU A 195 -4.58 31.38 -11.29
CA LEU A 195 -4.39 32.31 -10.18
C LEU A 195 -3.36 33.37 -10.58
N PRO A 196 -3.68 34.67 -10.38
CA PRO A 196 -2.76 35.75 -10.72
C PRO A 196 -1.53 35.72 -9.80
N SER A 197 -0.42 36.27 -10.32
CA SER A 197 0.82 36.46 -9.56
C SER A 197 0.54 37.37 -8.38
N LYS A 198 0.68 36.86 -7.15
CA LYS A 198 0.69 37.69 -5.95
C LYS A 198 2.06 38.34 -5.87
N ASN A 199 2.28 39.37 -6.69
CA ASN A 199 3.36 40.31 -6.46
C ASN A 199 2.99 41.20 -5.25
N SER A 200 3.19 40.66 -4.06
CA SER A 200 3.48 41.47 -2.88
C SER A 200 4.73 40.89 -2.23
N HIS A 201 5.79 41.70 -2.20
CA HIS A 201 6.93 41.49 -1.32
C HIS A 201 6.48 41.07 0.10
N SER A 202 7.33 40.29 0.76
CA SER A 202 7.22 39.81 2.15
C SER A 202 6.32 38.61 2.39
N TRP A 203 6.94 37.44 2.59
CA TRP A 203 6.44 36.47 3.57
C TRP A 203 7.47 35.43 4.05
N PHE A 204 8.60 35.12 3.36
CA PHE A 204 9.40 33.94 3.76
C PHE A 204 10.81 34.18 4.34
N TRP A 205 11.28 35.42 4.49
CA TRP A 205 12.53 35.70 5.21
C TRP A 205 12.39 36.97 6.06
N ASN A 206 11.78 36.84 7.25
CA ASN A 206 12.02 37.73 8.40
C ASN A 206 11.39 37.15 9.69
N SER A 207 12.10 36.19 10.30
CA SER A 207 12.37 36.02 11.75
C SER A 207 12.80 34.59 12.03
#